data_AF-A0A2C6WR36-F1
#
_entry.id   AF-A0A2C6WR36-F1
#
_cell.length_a   1.000
_cell.length_b   1.000
_cell.length_c   1.000
_cell.angle_alpha   90.00
_cell.angle_beta   90.00
_cell.angle_gamma   90.00
#
_symmetry.space_group_name_H-M   'P 1'
#
loop_
_entity.id
_entity.type
_entity.pdbx_description
1 polymer ?
#
loop_
_entity_poly.entity_id
_entity_poly.type
_entity_poly.pdbx_seq_one_letter_code
_entity_poly.pdbx_strand_id
1 'polypeptide(L)'
;MKRKAERIMAWIANGLSILFILLMALVFSFMNVPEFKEAFNQMNQQQGIEMSMDTFKTTIIFQGILLIISTILGIIGTLIIKGNRVLAGCVFIIAAITSIFSGNFVALVLWLIVGIMLFVKKDKQSVDTQGRTLNDGPTHNRNQQSDMNLDREMKQKKDDDPYIY
;
A
#
# COMPACT_ATOMS: atom_id res chain seq x y z
N MET A 1 -15.65 -2.14 -5.32
CA MET A 1 -14.18 -1.96 -5.54
C MET A 1 -13.69 -0.60 -4.98
N LYS A 2 -13.60 -0.43 -3.66
CA LYS A 2 -13.23 0.86 -3.02
C LYS A 2 -11.75 0.99 -2.59
N ARG A 3 -10.89 0.04 -2.97
CA ARG A 3 -9.50 -0.06 -2.48
C ARG A 3 -8.45 -0.27 -3.56
N LYS A 4 -8.64 0.37 -4.72
CA LYS A 4 -7.72 0.25 -5.86
C LYS A 4 -6.34 0.83 -5.52
N ALA A 5 -6.30 1.97 -4.83
CA ALA A 5 -5.05 2.66 -4.49
C ALA A 5 -4.17 1.86 -3.53
N GLU A 6 -4.73 1.31 -2.45
CA GLU A 6 -4.03 0.47 -1.46
C GLU A 6 -3.38 -0.72 -2.16
N ARG A 7 -4.14 -1.38 -3.05
CA ARG A 7 -3.67 -2.58 -3.74
C ARG A 7 -2.60 -2.24 -4.78
N ILE A 8 -2.72 -1.11 -5.49
CA ILE A 8 -1.69 -0.63 -6.42
C ILE A 8 -0.40 -0.33 -5.66
N MET A 9 -0.49 0.41 -4.54
CA MET A 9 0.67 0.73 -3.72
C MET A 9 1.35 -0.54 -3.14
N ALA A 10 0.56 -1.51 -2.70
CA ALA A 10 1.07 -2.80 -2.24
C ALA A 10 1.80 -3.57 -3.35
N TRP A 11 1.27 -3.60 -4.57
CA TRP A 11 1.94 -4.21 -5.71
C TRP A 11 3.22 -3.47 -6.12
N ILE A 12 3.24 -2.14 -6.03
CA ILE A 12 4.46 -1.34 -6.26
C ILE A 12 5.52 -1.71 -5.22
N ALA A 13 5.16 -1.81 -3.94
CA ALA A 13 6.07 -2.21 -2.87
C ALA A 13 6.67 -3.59 -3.13
N ASN A 14 5.84 -4.57 -3.51
CA ASN A 14 6.31 -5.93 -3.82
C ASN A 14 7.19 -5.96 -5.07
N GLY A 15 6.82 -5.23 -6.12
CA GLY A 15 7.62 -5.14 -7.35
C GLY A 15 9.01 -4.56 -7.08
N LEU A 16 9.09 -3.55 -6.22
CA LEU A 16 10.36 -2.95 -5.83
C LEU A 16 11.19 -3.88 -4.93
N SER A 17 10.53 -4.63 -4.04
CA SER A 17 11.19 -5.67 -3.23
C SER A 17 11.77 -6.79 -4.09
N ILE A 18 11.03 -7.23 -5.12
CA ILE A 18 11.50 -8.23 -6.09
C ILE A 18 12.67 -7.68 -6.90
N LEU A 19 12.61 -6.41 -7.31
CA LEU A 19 13.74 -5.75 -7.98
C LEU A 19 14.99 -5.72 -7.08
N PHE A 20 14.81 -5.44 -5.79
CA PHE A 20 15.91 -5.47 -4.82
C PHE A 20 16.50 -6.88 -4.64
N ILE A 21 15.66 -7.93 -4.63
CA ILE A 21 16.13 -9.33 -4.63
C ILE A 21 16.99 -9.61 -5.87
N LEU A 22 16.56 -9.17 -7.06
CA LEU A 22 17.33 -9.36 -8.29
C LEU A 22 18.68 -8.65 -8.25
N LEU A 23 18.72 -7.42 -7.73
CA LEU A 23 19.96 -6.67 -7.56
C LEU A 23 20.89 -7.37 -6.55
N MET A 24 20.36 -7.86 -5.44
CA MET A 24 21.13 -8.60 -4.44
C MET A 24 21.69 -9.92 -5.01
N ALA A 25 20.91 -10.64 -5.82
CA ALA A 25 21.37 -11.84 -6.51
C ALA A 25 22.49 -11.53 -7.53
N LEU A 26 22.39 -10.39 -8.23
CA LEU A 26 23.45 -9.92 -9.13
C LEU A 26 24.74 -9.65 -8.36
N VAL A 27 24.68 -8.89 -7.25
CA VAL A 27 25.84 -8.62 -6.38
C VAL A 27 26.45 -9.92 -5.88
N PHE A 28 25.62 -10.86 -5.41
CA PHE A 28 26.07 -12.16 -4.94
C PHE A 28 26.83 -12.95 -6.02
N SER A 29 26.40 -12.86 -7.29
CA SER A 29 27.11 -13.47 -8.41
C SER A 29 28.51 -12.89 -8.59
N PHE A 30 28.66 -11.57 -8.48
CA PHE A 30 29.97 -10.90 -8.57
C PHE A 30 30.91 -11.26 -7.43
N MET A 31 30.42 -11.66 -6.24
CA MET A 31 31.28 -12.06 -5.12
C MET A 31 32.10 -13.33 -5.36
N ASN A 32 31.85 -14.05 -6.46
CA ASN A 32 32.61 -15.25 -6.82
C ASN A 32 33.82 -14.95 -7.69
N VAL A 33 33.94 -13.74 -8.25
CA VAL A 33 35.08 -13.37 -9.11
C VAL A 33 36.33 -13.06 -8.26
N PRO A 34 37.55 -13.41 -8.74
CA PRO A 34 38.78 -13.18 -8.00
C PRO A 34 39.01 -11.71 -7.62
N GLU A 35 38.72 -10.79 -8.55
CA GLU A 35 38.93 -9.35 -8.39
C GLU A 35 38.10 -8.79 -7.23
N PHE A 36 36.88 -9.29 -7.04
CA PHE A 36 36.04 -8.91 -5.91
C PHE A 36 36.65 -9.37 -4.57
N LYS A 37 37.23 -10.57 -4.54
CA LYS A 37 37.88 -11.10 -3.31
C LYS A 37 39.11 -10.29 -2.94
N GLU A 38 39.92 -9.93 -3.93
CA GLU A 38 41.09 -9.07 -3.71
C GLU A 38 40.69 -7.70 -3.19
N ALA A 39 39.70 -7.06 -3.83
CA ALA A 39 39.18 -5.76 -3.41
C ALA A 39 38.60 -5.78 -1.99
N PHE A 40 37.83 -6.82 -1.65
CA PHE A 40 37.28 -7.00 -0.30
C PHE A 40 38.37 -7.17 0.75
N ASN A 41 39.38 -8.01 0.49
CA ASN A 41 40.48 -8.23 1.42
C ASN A 41 41.32 -6.96 1.64
N GLN A 42 41.59 -6.19 0.58
CA GLN A 42 42.27 -4.90 0.68
C GLN A 42 41.45 -3.91 1.52
N MET A 43 40.14 -3.81 1.27
CA MET A 43 39.25 -2.94 2.02
C MET A 43 39.21 -3.31 3.51
N ASN A 44 39.13 -4.60 3.83
CA ASN A 44 39.14 -5.08 5.20
C ASN A 44 40.45 -4.77 5.92
N GLN A 45 41.59 -4.96 5.27
CA GLN A 45 42.89 -4.58 5.82
C GLN A 45 43.01 -3.08 6.07
N GLN A 46 42.55 -2.25 5.12
CA GLN A 46 42.58 -0.78 5.26
C GLN A 46 41.68 -0.28 6.40
N GLN A 47 40.54 -0.93 6.62
CA GLN A 47 39.61 -0.56 7.68
C GLN A 47 39.92 -1.21 9.03
N GLY A 48 40.95 -2.07 9.10
CA GLY A 48 41.27 -2.85 10.30
C GLY A 48 40.17 -3.83 10.69
N ILE A 49 39.36 -4.28 9.74
CA ILE A 49 38.25 -5.21 9.95
C ILE A 49 38.72 -6.63 9.67
N GLU A 50 38.68 -7.50 10.67
CA GLU A 50 38.98 -8.92 10.51
C GLU A 50 37.72 -9.70 10.09
N MET A 51 37.21 -9.44 8.88
CA MET A 51 36.11 -10.22 8.30
C MET A 51 36.61 -11.10 7.16
N SER A 52 36.31 -12.39 7.21
CA SER A 52 36.59 -13.30 6.10
C SER A 52 35.55 -13.13 4.98
N MET A 53 35.93 -13.43 3.74
CA MET A 53 35.00 -13.43 2.61
C MET A 53 33.84 -14.42 2.84
N ASP A 54 34.10 -15.56 3.47
CA ASP A 54 33.07 -16.59 3.72
C ASP A 54 32.08 -16.13 4.81
N THR A 55 32.56 -15.42 5.84
CA THR A 55 31.70 -14.77 6.83
C THR A 55 30.81 -13.75 6.15
N PHE A 56 31.39 -12.89 5.30
CA PHE A 56 30.63 -11.85 4.58
C PHE A 56 29.57 -12.47 3.66
N LYS A 57 29.92 -13.51 2.89
CA LYS A 57 28.94 -14.28 2.08
C LYS A 57 27.81 -14.84 2.92
N THR A 58 28.13 -15.44 4.07
CA THR A 58 27.13 -16.01 4.97
C THR A 58 26.16 -14.93 5.48
N THR A 59 26.67 -13.74 5.83
CA THR A 59 25.84 -12.59 6.22
C THR A 59 24.91 -12.16 5.09
N ILE A 60 25.41 -12.04 3.86
CA ILE A 60 24.61 -11.69 2.68
C ILE A 60 23.52 -12.76 2.42
N ILE A 61 23.85 -14.04 2.53
CA ILE A 61 22.87 -15.14 2.37
C ILE A 61 21.78 -15.05 3.44
N PHE A 62 22.16 -14.89 4.70
CA PHE A 62 21.21 -14.76 5.81
C PHE A 62 20.27 -13.57 5.60
N GLN A 63 20.82 -12.42 5.20
CA GLN A 63 20.05 -11.23 4.87
C GLN A 63 19.13 -11.44 3.67
N GLY A 64 19.58 -12.17 2.65
CA GLY A 64 18.78 -12.55 1.48
C GLY A 64 17.61 -13.47 1.82
N ILE A 65 17.78 -14.41 2.76
CA ILE A 65 16.68 -15.26 3.24
C ILE A 65 15.61 -14.41 3.94
N LEU A 66 16.02 -13.48 4.81
CA LEU A 66 15.09 -12.56 5.47
C LEU A 66 14.36 -11.67 4.46
N LEU A 67 15.06 -11.21 3.42
CA LEU A 67 14.47 -10.45 2.32
C LEU A 67 13.38 -11.23 1.59
N ILE A 68 13.64 -12.50 1.28
CA ILE A 68 12.67 -13.38 0.61
C ILE A 68 11.43 -13.58 1.51
N ILE A 69 11.63 -13.90 2.79
CA ILE A 69 10.53 -14.07 3.76
C ILE A 69 9.68 -12.80 3.84
N SER A 70 10.32 -11.64 3.98
CA SER A 70 9.66 -10.35 4.04
C SER A 70 8.86 -10.05 2.77
N THR A 71 9.41 -10.36 1.61
CA THR A 71 8.73 -10.19 0.31
C THR A 71 7.51 -11.10 0.18
N ILE A 72 7.63 -12.37 0.60
CA ILE A 72 6.51 -13.32 0.62
C ILE A 72 5.39 -12.80 1.54
N LEU A 73 5.73 -12.29 2.72
CA LEU A 73 4.76 -11.64 3.61
C LEU A 73 4.07 -10.46 2.94
N GLY A 74 4.81 -9.59 2.24
CA GLY A 74 4.24 -8.49 1.46
C GLY A 74 3.25 -8.95 0.39
N ILE A 75 3.57 -10.02 -0.34
CA ILE A 75 2.70 -10.63 -1.36
C ILE A 75 1.43 -11.19 -0.70
N ILE A 76 1.59 -11.99 0.36
CA ILE A 76 0.46 -12.55 1.12
C ILE A 76 -0.44 -11.44 1.66
N GLY A 77 0.15 -10.41 2.27
CA GLY A 77 -0.57 -9.23 2.75
C GLY A 77 -1.39 -8.58 1.65
N THR A 78 -0.82 -8.45 0.45
CA THR A 78 -1.49 -7.88 -0.73
C THR A 78 -2.70 -8.70 -1.18
N LEU A 79 -2.59 -10.04 -1.16
CA LEU A 79 -3.68 -10.94 -1.52
C LEU A 79 -4.84 -10.87 -0.49
N ILE A 80 -4.50 -10.74 0.80
CA ILE A 80 -5.49 -10.70 1.89
C ILE A 80 -6.27 -9.39 1.93
N ILE A 81 -5.79 -8.29 1.30
CA ILE A 81 -6.48 -6.98 1.26
C ILE A 81 -7.95 -7.10 0.84
N LYS A 82 -8.29 -8.03 -0.05
CA LYS A 82 -9.68 -8.24 -0.52
C LYS A 82 -10.58 -8.86 0.54
N GLY A 83 -10.04 -9.72 1.40
CA GLY A 83 -10.80 -10.47 2.40
C GLY A 83 -10.86 -9.77 3.76
N ASN A 84 -9.70 -9.55 4.38
CA ASN A 84 -9.62 -8.99 5.73
C ASN A 84 -8.56 -7.88 5.81
N ARG A 85 -9.02 -6.64 5.88
CA ARG A 85 -8.15 -5.45 5.94
C ARG A 85 -7.23 -5.42 7.15
N VAL A 86 -7.73 -5.85 8.31
CA VAL A 86 -7.02 -5.74 9.59
C VAL A 86 -5.90 -6.76 9.59
N LEU A 87 -6.22 -7.99 9.15
CA LEU A 87 -5.21 -9.04 8.97
C LEU A 87 -4.16 -8.63 7.95
N ALA A 88 -4.55 -8.12 6.78
CA ALA A 88 -3.61 -7.62 5.78
C ALA A 88 -2.70 -6.52 6.33
N GLY A 89 -3.26 -5.55 7.07
CA GLY A 89 -2.51 -4.50 7.75
C GLY A 89 -1.47 -5.07 8.70
N CYS A 90 -1.85 -6.00 9.58
CA CYS A 90 -0.92 -6.67 10.49
C CYS A 90 0.21 -7.40 9.74
N VAL A 91 -0.11 -8.12 8.66
CA VAL A 91 0.90 -8.81 7.83
C VAL A 91 1.90 -7.81 7.23
N PHE A 92 1.44 -6.64 6.76
CA PHE A 92 2.35 -5.60 6.25
C PHE A 92 3.24 -5.00 7.34
N ILE A 93 2.73 -4.83 8.56
CA ILE A 93 3.56 -4.38 9.69
C ILE A 93 4.64 -5.42 10.01
N ILE A 94 4.29 -6.71 10.01
CA ILE A 94 5.28 -7.78 10.21
C ILE A 94 6.32 -7.77 9.08
N ALA A 95 5.88 -7.63 7.82
CA ALA A 95 6.78 -7.51 6.67
C ALA A 95 7.73 -6.31 6.79
N ALA A 96 7.22 -5.16 7.25
CA ALA A 96 8.01 -3.94 7.49
C ALA A 96 9.06 -4.13 8.60
N ILE A 97 8.71 -4.82 9.70
CA ILE A 97 9.66 -5.12 10.77
C ILE A 97 10.74 -6.08 10.29
N THR A 98 10.37 -7.15 9.58
CA THR A 98 11.33 -8.10 9.02
C THR A 98 12.26 -7.43 8.01
N SER A 99 11.78 -6.43 7.27
CA SER A 99 12.59 -5.76 6.25
C SER A 99 13.72 -4.90 6.82
N ILE A 100 13.60 -4.43 8.08
CA ILE A 100 14.71 -3.75 8.79
C ILE A 100 15.96 -4.63 8.78
N PHE A 101 15.80 -5.91 9.14
CA PHE A 101 16.90 -6.87 9.21
C PHE A 101 17.42 -7.28 7.82
N SER A 102 16.57 -7.18 6.80
CA SER A 102 16.96 -7.47 5.41
C SER A 102 17.66 -6.31 4.69
N GLY A 103 17.67 -5.10 5.28
CA GLY A 103 18.19 -3.88 4.64
C GLY A 103 17.29 -3.31 3.52
N ASN A 104 16.07 -3.84 3.34
CA ASN A 104 15.13 -3.37 2.32
C ASN A 104 14.28 -2.20 2.83
N PHE A 105 14.93 -1.06 3.06
CA PHE A 105 14.31 0.13 3.63
C PHE A 105 13.22 0.73 2.72
N VAL A 106 13.34 0.56 1.40
CA VAL A 106 12.36 1.12 0.47
C VAL A 106 11.04 0.36 0.56
N ALA A 107 11.08 -0.99 0.55
CA ALA A 107 9.88 -1.78 0.76
C ALA A 107 9.33 -1.63 2.18
N LEU A 108 10.19 -1.48 3.19
CA LEU A 108 9.79 -1.19 4.57
C LEU A 108 8.87 0.02 4.64
N VAL A 109 9.29 1.16 4.08
CA VAL A 109 8.49 2.40 4.13
C VAL A 109 7.18 2.21 3.38
N LEU A 110 7.21 1.58 2.21
CA LEU A 110 5.99 1.35 1.42
C LEU A 110 5.01 0.41 2.12
N TRP A 111 5.48 -0.71 2.68
CA TRP A 111 4.64 -1.64 3.44
C TRP A 111 4.11 -1.01 4.73
N LEU A 112 4.88 -0.16 5.40
CA LEU A 112 4.41 0.61 6.55
C LEU A 112 3.25 1.54 6.15
N ILE A 113 3.40 2.31 5.06
CA ILE A 113 2.36 3.21 4.56
C ILE A 113 1.10 2.43 4.20
N VAL A 114 1.24 1.32 3.48
CA VAL A 114 0.10 0.44 3.14
C VAL A 114 -0.57 -0.10 4.40
N GLY A 115 0.21 -0.58 5.37
CA GLY A 115 -0.30 -1.07 6.65
C GLY A 115 -1.13 -0.01 7.38
N ILE A 116 -0.61 1.20 7.51
CA ILE A 116 -1.32 2.33 8.13
C ILE A 116 -2.59 2.67 7.33
N MET A 117 -2.51 2.73 6.00
CA MET A 117 -3.67 3.04 5.14
C MET A 117 -4.80 2.01 5.30
N LEU A 118 -4.46 0.74 5.53
CA LEU A 118 -5.42 -0.33 5.79
C LEU A 118 -6.13 -0.19 7.15
N PHE A 119 -5.46 0.37 8.17
CA PHE A 119 -6.04 0.65 9.48
C PHE A 119 -6.86 1.94 9.52
N VAL A 120 -6.36 3.03 8.92
CA VAL A 120 -6.99 4.36 8.97
C VAL A 120 -8.30 4.40 8.20
N LYS A 121 -8.39 3.68 7.07
CA LYS A 121 -9.58 3.71 6.24
C LYS A 121 -10.69 2.83 6.85
N LYS A 122 -11.56 3.46 7.64
CA LYS A 122 -12.88 2.89 7.96
C LYS A 122 -13.57 2.56 6.63
N ASP A 123 -14.10 1.34 6.55
CA ASP A 123 -14.98 0.98 5.47
C ASP A 123 -16.08 2.03 5.51
N LYS A 124 -16.24 2.78 4.42
CA LYS A 124 -17.53 3.36 4.12
C LYS A 124 -18.42 2.15 3.94
N GLN A 125 -18.95 1.65 5.07
CA GLN A 125 -20.00 0.66 5.16
C GLN A 125 -20.92 1.04 4.01
N SER A 126 -21.00 0.17 3.00
CA SER A 126 -22.16 0.29 2.15
C SER A 126 -23.31 0.22 3.13
N VAL A 127 -24.06 1.31 3.23
CA VAL A 127 -25.47 1.22 3.61
C VAL A 127 -26.08 0.44 2.45
N ASP A 128 -25.81 -0.87 2.41
CA ASP A 128 -26.58 -1.80 1.62
C ASP A 128 -27.83 -1.99 2.45
N THR A 129 -28.82 -1.19 2.05
CA THR A 129 -30.25 -1.41 2.20
C THR A 129 -30.59 -2.89 2.14
N GLN A 130 -30.47 -3.61 3.25
CA GLN A 130 -31.27 -4.80 3.49
C GLN A 130 -32.54 -4.33 4.17
N GLY A 131 -33.63 -4.43 3.42
CA GLY A 131 -34.97 -4.13 3.88
C GLY A 131 -35.30 -4.81 5.20
N ARG A 132 -35.54 -4.00 6.21
CA ARG A 132 -36.62 -4.24 7.15
C ARG A 132 -37.62 -3.11 6.97
N THR A 133 -38.66 -3.43 6.22
CA THR A 133 -39.97 -2.78 6.31
C THR A 133 -40.40 -2.79 7.77
N LEU A 134 -40.35 -1.64 8.42
CA LEU A 134 -41.27 -1.28 9.49
C LEU A 134 -41.70 0.16 9.24
N ASN A 135 -43.01 0.29 9.04
CA ASN A 135 -43.79 1.53 9.01
C ASN A 135 -43.28 2.56 10.00
N ASP A 136 -43.08 3.80 9.55
CA ASP A 136 -43.55 5.00 10.28
C ASP A 136 -43.34 6.29 9.47
N GLY A 137 -44.44 6.99 9.19
CA GLY A 137 -44.52 8.44 8.96
C GLY A 137 -44.19 8.99 7.55
N PRO A 138 -45.02 9.88 6.98
CA PRO A 138 -44.71 10.52 5.70
C PRO A 138 -43.65 11.61 5.90
N THR A 139 -42.41 11.33 5.50
CA THR A 139 -41.34 12.34 5.45
C THR A 139 -40.98 12.67 4.01
N HIS A 140 -41.29 13.90 3.60
CA HIS A 140 -40.83 14.51 2.35
C HIS A 140 -39.31 14.68 2.39
N ASN A 141 -38.59 14.04 1.45
CA ASN A 141 -37.16 14.24 1.28
C ASN A 141 -36.89 14.82 -0.12
N ARG A 142 -36.80 16.15 -0.19
CA ARG A 142 -36.44 16.92 -1.39
C ARG A 142 -34.94 17.17 -1.35
N ASN A 143 -34.17 16.46 -2.17
CA ASN A 143 -32.82 16.84 -2.57
C ASN A 143 -32.60 16.39 -4.02
N GLN A 144 -33.07 17.21 -4.95
CA GLN A 144 -32.72 17.13 -6.36
C GLN A 144 -32.13 18.48 -6.74
N GLN A 145 -30.81 18.52 -6.85
CA GLN A 145 -30.11 19.65 -7.43
C GLN A 145 -30.32 19.54 -8.95
N SER A 146 -31.38 20.20 -9.42
CA SER A 146 -31.68 20.44 -10.83
C SER A 146 -31.58 21.94 -11.02
N ASP A 147 -30.71 22.37 -11.93
CA ASP A 147 -30.46 23.77 -12.29
C ASP A 147 -31.76 24.57 -12.43
N MET A 148 -32.05 25.40 -11.42
CA MET A 148 -33.20 26.29 -11.46
C MET A 148 -32.94 27.37 -12.51
N ASN A 149 -33.57 27.22 -13.67
CA ASN A 149 -33.77 28.31 -14.63
C ASN A 149 -34.76 29.32 -14.01
N LEU A 150 -34.29 30.12 -13.04
CA LEU A 150 -35.04 31.16 -12.34
C LEU A 150 -35.71 32.15 -13.31
N ASP A 151 -35.08 32.39 -14.47
CA ASP A 151 -35.57 33.31 -15.50
C ASP A 151 -36.86 32.83 -16.19
N ARG A 152 -37.13 31.52 -16.18
CA ARG A 152 -38.37 30.97 -16.76
C ARG A 152 -39.54 31.01 -15.77
N GLU A 153 -39.29 30.73 -14.49
CA GLU A 153 -40.34 30.81 -13.45
C GLU A 153 -40.76 32.26 -13.16
N MET A 154 -39.84 33.23 -13.21
CA MET A 154 -40.18 34.64 -13.02
C MET A 154 -41.04 35.21 -14.15
N LYS A 155 -40.89 34.71 -15.39
CA LYS A 155 -41.74 35.13 -16.51
C LYS A 155 -43.15 34.55 -16.41
N GLN A 156 -43.27 33.29 -15.99
CA GLN A 156 -44.57 32.64 -15.84
C GLN A 156 -45.41 33.26 -14.70
N LYS A 157 -44.77 33.70 -13.62
CA LYS A 157 -45.47 34.37 -12.51
C LYS A 157 -45.99 35.78 -12.81
N LYS A 158 -45.47 36.43 -13.86
CA LYS A 158 -45.89 37.79 -14.23
C LYS A 158 -47.13 37.79 -15.12
N ASP A 159 -47.34 36.72 -15.89
CA ASP A 159 -48.46 36.61 -16.83
C ASP A 159 -49.75 36.08 -16.15
N ASP A 160 -49.65 35.47 -14.96
CA ASP A 160 -50.77 34.82 -14.26
C ASP A 160 -51.31 35.61 -13.03
N ASP A 161 -50.81 36.82 -12.73
CA ASP A 161 -51.30 37.62 -11.60
C ASP A 161 -52.14 38.84 -12.07
N PRO A 162 -53.48 38.81 -11.93
CA PRO A 162 -54.36 39.87 -12.44
C PRO A 162 -54.45 41.11 -11.53
N TYR A 163 -53.63 41.25 -10.49
CA TYR A 163 -53.69 42.39 -9.55
C TYR A 163 -52.40 43.21 -9.43
N ILE A 164 -51.49 43.13 -10.40
CA ILE A 164 -50.33 44.02 -10.50
C ILE A 164 -50.69 45.19 -11.43
N TYR A 165 -50.95 46.37 -10.86
CA TYR A 165 -50.98 47.64 -11.60
C TYR A 165 -49.60 48.30 -11.58
#